data_AF-A0A3L7XJS4-F1
#
_entry.id   AF-A0A3L7XJS4-F1
#
_cell.length_a   1.000
_cell.length_b   1.000
_cell.length_c   1.000
_cell.angle_alpha   90.00
_cell.angle_beta   90.00
_cell.angle_gamma   90.00
#
_symmetry.space_group_name_H-M   'P 1'
#
loop_
_entity.id
_entity.type
_entity.pdbx_description
1 polymer ?
#
loop_
_entity_poly.entity_id
_entity_poly.type
_entity_poly.pdbx_seq_one_letter_code
_entity_poly.pdbx_strand_id
1 'polypeptide(L)'
;DFSALKTYVREVCDFLDHHFLLQERSPLLDIARDSDAWAVTFRGRSYRFPEADVRALPIENTTAELLAEYIAEQVAERLEANGHTNITRLAIEVEEMPGQAGGYARDLA
;
A
#
# COMPACT_ATOMS: atom_id res chain seq x y z
N ASP A 1 22.34 2.04 8.35
CA ASP A 1 21.76 2.69 9.53
C ASP A 1 20.30 2.25 9.63
N PHE A 2 19.87 1.74 10.78
CA PHE A 2 18.48 1.31 10.99
C PHE A 2 17.50 2.50 11.06
N SER A 3 17.99 3.72 11.28
CA SER A 3 17.16 4.92 11.32
C SER A 3 16.48 5.19 9.98
N ALA A 4 17.22 5.05 8.87
CA ALA A 4 16.72 5.26 7.52
C ALA A 4 15.55 4.31 7.18
N LEU A 5 15.71 3.01 7.44
CA LEU A 5 14.66 2.02 7.21
C LEU A 5 13.38 2.34 8.01
N LYS A 6 13.51 2.73 9.28
CA LYS A 6 12.37 3.12 10.11
C LYS A 6 11.66 4.36 9.56
N THR A 7 12.41 5.33 9.04
CA THR A 7 11.85 6.53 8.41
C THR A 7 11.05 6.15 7.16
N TYR A 8 11.64 5.36 6.26
CA TYR A 8 10.98 4.97 5.01
C TYR A 8 9.70 4.18 5.24
N VAL A 9 9.72 3.21 6.15
CA VAL A 9 8.52 2.44 6.51
C VAL A 9 7.46 3.38 7.12
N ARG A 10 7.85 4.27 8.03
CA ARG A 10 6.92 5.22 8.66
C ARG A 10 6.25 6.13 7.63
N GLU A 11 6.99 6.68 6.68
CA GLU A 11 6.41 7.54 5.64
C GLU A 11 5.34 6.82 4.81
N VAL A 12 5.53 5.53 4.53
CA VAL A 12 4.51 4.73 3.83
C VAL A 12 3.31 4.49 4.74
N CYS A 13 3.52 4.16 6.02
CA CYS A 13 2.43 3.99 6.98
C CYS A 13 1.63 5.30 7.16
N ASP A 14 2.29 6.44 7.34
CA ASP A 14 1.65 7.75 7.51
C ASP A 14 0.83 8.15 6.27
N PHE A 15 1.26 7.75 5.08
CA PHE A 15 0.50 7.96 3.84
C PHE A 15 -0.80 7.15 3.81
N LEU A 16 -0.78 5.93 4.34
CA LEU A 16 -1.92 5.00 4.37
C LEU A 16 -2.88 5.27 5.55
N ASP A 17 -2.34 5.77 6.66
CA ASP A 17 -3.04 5.95 7.93
C ASP A 17 -4.27 6.85 7.81
N HIS A 18 -5.36 6.50 8.49
CA HIS A 18 -6.65 7.23 8.49
C HIS A 18 -7.32 7.45 7.11
N HIS A 19 -7.09 6.57 6.12
CA HIS A 19 -7.78 6.63 4.83
C HIS A 19 -8.50 5.33 4.49
N PHE A 20 -9.50 5.42 3.62
CA PHE A 20 -10.02 4.27 2.89
C PHE A 20 -9.00 3.86 1.81
N LEU A 21 -8.45 2.66 1.93
CA LEU A 21 -7.55 2.11 0.93
C LEU A 21 -8.39 1.55 -0.23
N LEU A 22 -8.20 2.12 -1.41
CA LEU A 22 -8.89 1.71 -2.63
C LEU A 22 -7.93 0.98 -3.56
N GLN A 23 -8.21 -0.28 -3.83
CA GLN A 23 -7.52 -1.12 -4.81
C GLN A 23 -7.84 -0.66 -6.24
N GLU A 24 -7.07 0.30 -6.77
CA GLU A 24 -7.31 0.95 -8.07
C GLU A 24 -7.30 -0.05 -9.24
N ARG A 25 -6.51 -1.13 -9.11
CA ARG A 25 -6.38 -2.16 -10.16
C ARG A 25 -7.35 -3.33 -9.98
N SER A 26 -8.36 -3.19 -9.12
CA SER A 26 -9.27 -4.30 -8.87
C SER A 26 -10.05 -4.72 -10.12
N PRO A 27 -10.04 -6.00 -10.52
CA PRO A 27 -10.83 -6.48 -11.64
C PRO A 27 -12.32 -6.61 -11.32
N LEU A 28 -12.71 -6.39 -10.07
CA LEU A 28 -14.08 -6.60 -9.57
C LEU A 28 -14.83 -5.30 -9.30
N LEU A 29 -14.12 -4.19 -9.12
CA LEU A 29 -14.71 -2.89 -8.79
C LEU A 29 -14.87 -2.06 -10.06
N ASP A 30 -16.03 -1.44 -10.19
CA ASP A 30 -16.19 -0.32 -11.11
C ASP A 30 -15.88 0.97 -10.34
N ILE A 31 -14.82 1.65 -10.76
CA ILE A 31 -14.25 2.81 -10.06
C ILE A 31 -14.33 4.01 -10.98
N ALA A 32 -15.00 5.06 -10.52
CA ALA A 32 -15.00 6.37 -11.15
C ALA A 32 -14.48 7.42 -10.18
N ARG A 33 -13.64 8.33 -10.68
CA ARG A 33 -13.21 9.52 -9.95
C ARG A 33 -13.91 10.73 -10.52
N ASP A 34 -14.57 11.47 -9.64
CA ASP A 34 -15.13 12.79 -9.93
C ASP A 34 -14.21 13.87 -9.31
N SER A 35 -14.59 15.14 -9.44
CA SER A 35 -13.80 16.28 -8.98
C SER A 35 -13.59 16.35 -7.46
N ASP A 36 -14.46 15.75 -6.66
CA ASP A 36 -14.45 15.83 -5.18
C ASP A 36 -14.54 14.45 -4.49
N ALA A 37 -14.68 13.36 -5.25
CA ALA A 37 -15.03 12.06 -4.71
C ALA A 37 -14.64 10.87 -5.59
N TRP A 38 -14.52 9.72 -4.93
CA TRP A 38 -14.47 8.41 -5.56
C TRP A 38 -15.84 7.75 -5.48
N ALA A 39 -16.33 7.23 -6.61
CA ALA A 39 -17.49 6.35 -6.69
C ALA A 39 -17.02 4.93 -6.99
N VAL A 40 -17.34 4.00 -6.08
CA VAL A 40 -16.93 2.60 -6.15
C VAL A 40 -18.17 1.72 -6.17
N THR A 41 -18.32 0.90 -7.20
CA THR A 41 -19.47 0.01 -7.36
C THR A 41 -19.05 -1.46 -7.38
N PHE A 42 -19.72 -2.28 -6.57
CA PHE A 42 -19.53 -3.73 -6.54
C PHE A 42 -20.88 -4.43 -6.46
N ARG A 43 -21.17 -5.31 -7.44
CA ARG A 43 -22.40 -6.13 -7.49
C ARG A 43 -23.70 -5.33 -7.23
N GLY A 44 -23.81 -4.16 -7.86
CA GLY A 44 -24.98 -3.27 -7.76
C GLY A 44 -25.06 -2.42 -6.49
N ARG A 45 -24.07 -2.48 -5.60
CA ARG A 45 -23.93 -1.56 -4.46
C ARG A 45 -22.94 -0.47 -4.83
N SER A 46 -23.28 0.78 -4.57
CA SER A 46 -22.42 1.93 -4.83
C SER A 46 -22.05 2.62 -3.52
N TYR A 47 -20.78 2.99 -3.41
CA TYR A 47 -20.18 3.69 -2.28
C TYR A 47 -19.53 4.96 -2.82
N ARG A 48 -19.71 6.10 -2.12
CA ARG A 48 -19.09 7.37 -2.47
C ARG A 48 -18.25 7.85 -1.31
N PHE A 49 -16.99 8.15 -1.56
CA PHE A 49 -16.03 8.63 -0.57
C PHE A 49 -15.47 9.99 -1.02
N PRO A 50 -15.31 10.97 -0.12
CA PRO A 50 -14.58 12.19 -0.44
C PRO A 50 -13.17 11.86 -0.95
N GLU A 51 -12.67 12.62 -1.92
CA GLU A 51 -11.34 12.41 -2.50
C GLU A 51 -10.24 12.43 -1.43
N ALA A 52 -10.37 13.34 -0.46
CA ALA A 52 -9.41 13.51 0.63
C ALA A 52 -9.32 12.29 1.56
N ASP A 53 -10.36 11.47 1.64
CA ASP A 53 -10.44 10.33 2.57
C ASP A 53 -9.94 9.02 1.91
N VAL A 54 -9.54 9.04 0.63
CA VAL A 54 -9.18 7.85 -0.13
C VAL A 54 -7.70 7.85 -0.50
N ARG A 55 -7.06 6.70 -0.31
CA ARG A 55 -5.77 6.37 -0.92
C ARG A 55 -5.98 5.29 -1.96
N ALA A 56 -6.01 5.71 -3.22
CA ALA A 56 -6.02 4.79 -4.35
C ALA A 56 -4.62 4.19 -4.50
N LEU A 57 -4.53 2.87 -4.32
CA LEU A 57 -3.30 2.11 -4.38
C LEU A 57 -3.27 1.28 -5.67
N PRO A 58 -2.12 1.16 -6.35
CA PRO A 58 -1.98 0.42 -7.60
C PRO A 58 -1.92 -1.11 -7.37
N ILE A 59 -2.85 -1.65 -6.58
CA ILE A 59 -2.96 -3.06 -6.20
C ILE A 59 -4.32 -3.63 -6.61
N GLU A 60 -4.39 -4.95 -6.80
CA GLU A 60 -5.61 -5.65 -7.26
C GLU A 60 -6.62 -5.87 -6.12
N ASN A 61 -6.13 -5.96 -4.89
CA ASN A 61 -6.94 -6.13 -3.67
C ASN A 61 -6.19 -5.55 -2.46
N THR A 62 -6.92 -5.19 -1.40
CA THR A 62 -6.36 -4.67 -0.14
C THR A 62 -6.16 -5.79 0.89
N THR A 63 -5.55 -6.90 0.48
CA THR A 63 -5.17 -7.97 1.42
C THR A 63 -3.84 -7.66 2.09
N ALA A 64 -3.56 -8.27 3.23
CA ALA A 64 -2.30 -8.05 3.95
C ALA A 64 -1.06 -8.38 3.09
N GLU A 65 -1.12 -9.39 2.21
CA GLU A 65 -0.02 -9.77 1.33
C GLU A 65 0.27 -8.71 0.28
N LEU A 66 -0.76 -8.18 -0.40
CA LEU A 66 -0.58 -7.15 -1.42
C LEU A 66 -0.21 -5.79 -0.81
N LEU A 67 -0.66 -5.50 0.41
CA LEU A 67 -0.18 -4.33 1.15
C LEU A 67 1.29 -4.49 1.55
N ALA A 68 1.70 -5.68 1.99
CA ALA A 68 3.11 -5.96 2.29
C ALA A 68 4.00 -5.80 1.06
N GLU A 69 3.55 -6.27 -0.11
CA GLU A 69 4.23 -6.06 -1.38
C GLU A 69 4.31 -4.57 -1.72
N TYR A 70 3.20 -3.84 -1.69
CA TYR A 70 3.18 -2.39 -1.95
C TYR A 70 4.17 -1.63 -1.05
N ILE A 71 4.16 -1.91 0.25
CA ILE A 71 5.08 -1.28 1.21
C ILE A 71 6.53 -1.65 0.90
N ALA A 72 6.81 -2.91 0.57
CA ALA A 72 8.15 -3.38 0.23
C ALA A 72 8.70 -2.65 -1.00
N GLU A 73 7.90 -2.49 -2.06
CA GLU A 73 8.28 -1.74 -3.27
C GLU A 73 8.59 -0.28 -2.93
N GLN A 74 7.71 0.38 -2.17
CA GLN A 74 7.90 1.77 -1.77
C GLN A 74 9.14 2.00 -0.89
N VAL A 75 9.50 1.02 -0.07
CA VAL A 75 10.72 1.07 0.75
C VAL A 75 11.95 0.75 -0.08
N ALA A 76 11.87 -0.22 -1.00
CA ALA A 76 12.96 -0.59 -1.90
C ALA A 76 13.38 0.59 -2.80
N GLU A 77 12.42 1.31 -3.38
CA GLU A 77 12.66 2.52 -4.19
C GLU A 77 13.43 3.59 -3.39
N ARG A 78 13.06 3.80 -2.12
CA ARG A 78 13.77 4.76 -1.24
C ARG A 78 15.17 4.28 -0.87
N LEU A 79 15.34 2.98 -0.62
CA LEU A 79 16.66 2.41 -0.32
C LEU A 79 17.62 2.60 -1.50
N GLU A 80 17.16 2.33 -2.72
CA GLU A 80 17.93 2.52 -3.95
C GLU A 80 18.24 4.00 -4.18
N ALA A 81 17.23 4.88 -4.10
CA ALA A 81 17.40 6.31 -4.32
C ALA A 81 18.38 6.99 -3.34
N ASN A 82 18.55 6.42 -2.13
CA ASN A 82 19.49 6.91 -1.12
C ASN A 82 20.82 6.14 -1.09
N GLY A 83 21.08 5.27 -2.07
CA GLY A 83 22.36 4.60 -2.25
C GLY A 83 22.65 3.48 -1.23
N HIS A 84 21.62 2.86 -0.65
CA HIS A 84 21.77 1.75 0.29
C HIS A 84 22.02 0.40 -0.41
N THR A 85 23.15 0.27 -1.11
CA THR A 85 23.49 -0.92 -1.92
C THR A 85 23.97 -2.13 -1.11
N ASN A 86 24.10 -2.00 0.21
CA ASN A 86 24.57 -3.07 1.09
C ASN A 86 23.42 -3.94 1.66
N ILE A 87 22.17 -3.64 1.30
CA ILE A 87 20.99 -4.42 1.69
C ILE A 87 20.59 -5.26 0.48
N THR A 88 20.62 -6.58 0.64
CA THR A 88 20.41 -7.53 -0.48
C THR A 88 19.02 -8.15 -0.49
N ARG A 89 18.26 -8.00 0.61
CA ARG A 89 16.92 -8.58 0.73
C ARG A 89 16.07 -7.72 1.65
N LEU A 90 14.82 -7.54 1.26
CA LEU A 90 13.78 -6.86 2.02
C LEU A 90 12.62 -7.83 2.26
N ALA A 91 12.14 -7.88 3.50
CA ALA A 91 10.93 -8.59 3.87
C ALA A 91 10.05 -7.66 4.69
N ILE A 92 8.78 -7.58 4.32
CA ILE A 92 7.74 -6.79 5.01
C ILE A 92 6.61 -7.74 5.38
N GLU A 93 6.08 -7.56 6.59
CA GLU A 93 4.89 -8.24 7.08
C GLU A 93 3.88 -7.18 7.52
N VAL A 94 2.62 -7.40 7.15
CA VAL A 94 1.48 -6.57 7.53
C VAL A 94 0.54 -7.43 8.36
N GLU A 95 0.24 -6.99 9.58
CA GLU A 95 -0.68 -7.65 10.49
C GLU A 95 -2.03 -6.89 10.51
N GLU A 96 -3.09 -7.51 10.00
CA GLU A 96 -4.43 -6.89 9.93
C GLU A 96 -5.19 -7.00 11.24
N MET A 97 -4.96 -8.10 11.97
CA MET A 97 -5.47 -8.39 13.29
C MET A 97 -4.43 -9.20 14.05
N PRO A 98 -4.40 -9.16 15.40
CA PRO A 98 -3.43 -9.92 16.18
C PRO A 98 -3.40 -11.41 15.79
N GLY A 99 -2.26 -11.86 15.28
CA GLY A 99 -2.03 -13.23 14.80
C GLY A 99 -2.49 -13.51 13.36
N GLN A 100 -2.94 -12.51 12.61
CA GLN A 100 -3.33 -12.61 11.20
C GLN A 100 -2.48 -11.65 10.37
N ALA A 101 -1.47 -12.20 9.71
CA ALA A 101 -0.50 -11.43 8.94
C ALA A 101 -0.28 -12.00 7.54
N GLY A 102 0.01 -11.09 6.61
CA GLY A 102 0.46 -11.37 5.25
C GLY A 102 1.84 -10.79 5.05
N GLY A 103 2.70 -11.51 4.32
CA GLY A 103 4.10 -11.12 4.14
C GLY A 103 4.53 -11.13 2.69
N TYR A 104 5.50 -10.28 2.37
CA TYR A 104 6.16 -10.23 1.08
C TYR A 104 7.67 -10.09 1.29
N ALA A 105 8.46 -10.78 0.46
CA ALA A 105 9.90 -10.65 0.47
C ALA A 105 10.48 -10.67 -0.94
N ARG A 106 11.46 -9.81 -1.18
CA ARG A 106 12.20 -9.75 -2.45
C ARG A 106 13.69 -9.52 -2.21
N ASP A 107 14.48 -9.95 -3.17
CA ASP A 107 15.89 -9.60 -3.24
C ASP A 107 16.04 -8.18 -3.83
N LEU A 108 17.07 -7.46 -3.37
CA LEU A 108 17.47 -6.15 -3.85
C LEU A 108 18.81 -6.34 -4.58
N ALA A 109 18.83 -6.03 -5.87
CA ALA A 109 19.98 -6.25 -6.76
C ALA A 109 21.06 -5.16 -6.61
#